data_AF-A0A259LMM3-F1
#
_entry.id   AF-A0A259LMM3-F1
#
_cell.length_a   1.000
_cell.length_b   1.000
_cell.length_c   1.000
_cell.angle_alpha   90.00
_cell.angle_beta   90.00
_cell.angle_gamma   90.00
#
_symmetry.space_group_name_H-M   'P 1'
#
loop_
_entity.id
_entity.type
_entity.pdbx_description
1 polymer ?
#
loop_
_entity_poly.entity_id
_entity_poly.type
_entity_poly.pdbx_seq_one_letter_code
_entity_poly.pdbx_strand_id
1 'polypeptide(L)' 'MSESGPLINLAITGASGAQYALRLLQCLVAQGCRVNVMVSRAAQVVIATETEFRLPGSPPAMVEAFTDYAKASPGQIQV' A
#
# COMPACT_ATOMS: atom_id res chain seq x y z
N MET A 1 16.10 -4.48 22.48
CA MET A 1 16.11 -3.93 21.11
C MET A 1 14.71 -4.07 20.55
N SER A 2 13.83 -3.10 20.82
CA SER A 2 12.49 -3.05 20.23
C SER A 2 12.61 -2.39 18.85
N GLU A 3 13.24 -3.07 17.90
CA GLU A 3 13.52 -2.53 16.56
C GLU A 3 12.33 -2.83 15.63
N SER A 4 11.17 -2.24 15.91
CA SER A 4 10.07 -2.19 14.95
C SER A 4 9.86 -0.74 14.58
N GLY A 5 10.05 -0.39 13.30
CA GLY A 5 9.77 0.95 12.80
C GLY A 5 8.32 1.37 13.07
N PRO A 6 8.02 2.69 12.99
CA PRO A 6 6.70 3.20 13.35
C PRO A 6 5.59 2.54 12.54
N LEU A 7 4.43 2.33 13.17
CA LEU A 7 3.22 1.83 12.53
C LEU A 7 2.42 3.00 11.96
N ILE A 8 2.15 2.96 10.66
CA ILE A 8 1.42 4.00 9.92
C ILE A 8 0.14 3.40 9.33
N ASN A 9 -0.99 4.07 9.54
CA ASN A 9 -2.25 3.74 8.88
C ASN A 9 -2.39 4.61 7.62
N LEU A 10 -2.33 4.01 6.43
CA LEU A 10 -2.42 4.68 5.15
C LEU A 10 -3.78 4.39 4.50
N ALA A 11 -4.66 5.39 4.44
CA ALA A 11 -5.94 5.27 3.74
C ALA A 11 -5.84 5.82 2.32
N ILE A 12 -6.25 5.02 1.33
CA ILE A 12 -6.35 5.40 -0.08
C ILE A 12 -7.83 5.47 -0.46
N THR A 13 -8.26 6.64 -0.94
CA THR A 13 -9.65 6.92 -1.34
C THR A 13 -9.75 7.15 -2.85
N GLY A 14 -10.97 7.28 -3.38
CA GLY A 14 -11.23 7.41 -4.82
C GLY A 14 -11.04 8.82 -5.38
N ALA A 15 -10.10 9.59 -4.85
CA ALA A 15 -9.69 10.86 -5.44
C ALA A 15 -8.57 10.63 -6.46
N SER A 16 -8.43 11.54 -7.42
CA SER A 16 -7.30 11.52 -8.36
C SER A 16 -5.97 11.69 -7.62
N GLY A 17 -4.92 11.05 -8.13
CA GLY A 17 -3.59 11.09 -7.53
C GLY A 17 -3.08 9.74 -7.02
N ALA A 18 -3.53 8.62 -7.61
CA ALA A 18 -3.17 7.28 -7.15
C ALA A 18 -1.65 7.06 -7.07
N GLN A 19 -0.87 7.64 -7.99
CA GLN A 19 0.59 7.57 -7.99
C GLN A 19 1.23 8.10 -6.70
N TYR A 20 0.61 9.08 -6.02
CA TYR A 20 1.17 9.65 -4.79
C TYR A 20 1.04 8.67 -3.64
N ALA A 21 -0.11 8.00 -3.51
CA ALA A 21 -0.32 6.99 -2.48
C ALA A 21 0.61 5.78 -2.68
N LEU A 22 0.75 5.31 -3.93
CA LEU A 22 1.66 4.21 -4.26
C LEU A 22 3.12 4.58 -3.99
N ARG A 23 3.53 5.80 -4.35
CA ARG A 23 4.90 6.26 -4.08
C ARG A 23 5.16 6.45 -2.59
N LEU A 24 4.19 6.98 -1.85
CA LEU A 24 4.28 7.13 -0.40
C LEU A 24 4.46 5.77 0.29
N LEU A 25 3.69 4.76 -0.12
CA LEU A 25 3.83 3.41 0.42
C LEU A 25 5.25 2.86 0.25
N GLN A 26 5.84 3.00 -0.95
CA GLN A 26 7.24 2.62 -1.20
C GLN A 26 8.22 3.35 -0.27
N CYS A 27 8.04 4.66 -0.09
CA CYS A 27 8.89 5.45 0.79
C CYS A 27 8.79 5.00 2.25
N LEU A 28 7.57 4.76 2.75
CA LEU A 28 7.36 4.28 4.12
C LEU A 28 8.01 2.91 4.33
N VAL A 29 7.83 1.99 3.39
CA VAL A 29 8.45 0.66 3.43
C VAL A 29 9.98 0.75 3.41
N ALA A 30 10.54 1.57 2.53
CA ALA A 30 11.99 1.77 2.44
C ALA A 30 12.60 2.40 3.71
N GLN A 31 11.81 3.12 4.50
CA GLN A 31 12.21 3.67 5.80
C GLN A 31 12.00 2.70 6.98
N GLY A 32 11.62 1.45 6.71
CA GLY A 32 11.40 0.44 7.74
C GLY A 32 10.08 0.62 8.52
N CYS A 33 9.18 1.48 8.06
CA CYS A 33 7.86 1.62 8.67
C CYS A 33 7.00 0.38 8.42
N ARG A 34 6.15 0.05 9.38
CA ARG A 34 5.04 -0.89 9.18
C ARG A 34 3.83 -0.12 8.69
N VAL A 35 3.10 -0.65 7.71
CA VAL A 35 1.99 0.07 7.07
C VAL A 35 0.73 -0.78 7.05
N ASN A 36 -0.34 -0.28 7.66
CA ASN A 36 -1.69 -0.80 7.48
C ASN A 36 -2.37 0.01 6.38
N VAL A 37 -2.64 -0.61 5.24
CA VAL A 37 -3.19 0.05 4.06
C VAL A 37 -4.68 -0.21 3.99
N MET A 38 -5.50 0.84 3.95
CA MET A 38 -6.94 0.72 3.73
C MET A 38 -7.26 1.26 2.35
N VAL A 39 -7.95 0.48 1.53
CA VAL A 39 -8.27 0.88 0.15
C VAL A 39 -9.78 0.80 -0.07
N SER A 40 -10.40 1.93 -0.40
CA SER A 40 -11.82 1.93 -0.76
C SER A 40 -12.05 1.31 -2.14
N ARG A 41 -13.28 0.85 -2.42
CA ARG A 41 -13.63 0.35 -3.76
C ARG A 41 -13.42 1.39 -4.85
N ALA A 42 -13.69 2.66 -4.56
CA ALA A 42 -13.44 3.77 -5.49
C ALA A 42 -11.93 3.97 -5.73
N ALA A 43 -11.09 3.82 -4.70
CA ALA A 43 -9.64 3.89 -4.86
C ALA A 43 -9.09 2.79 -5.78
N GLN A 44 -9.62 1.56 -5.72
CA GLN A 44 -9.20 0.49 -6.64
C GLN A 44 -9.45 0.85 -8.11
N VAL A 45 -10.60 1.48 -8.39
CA VAL A 45 -10.93 1.96 -9.74
C VAL A 45 -9.96 3.07 -10.18
N VAL A 46 -9.70 4.05 -9.32
CA VAL A 46 -8.77 5.15 -9.62
C VAL A 46 -7.35 4.62 -9.85
N ILE A 47 -6.85 3.72 -8.99
CA ILE A 47 -5.54 3.07 -9.17
C ILE A 47 -5.44 2.39 -10.53
N ALA A 48 -6.44 1.60 -10.92
CA ALA A 48 -6.45 0.90 -12.19
C ALA A 48 -6.58 1.84 -13.41
N THR A 49 -7.17 3.01 -13.21
CA THR A 49 -7.41 4.02 -14.26
C THR A 49 -6.18 4.91 -14.47
N GLU A 50 -5.53 5.34 -13.39
CA GLU A 50 -4.42 6.29 -13.43
C GLU A 50 -3.04 5.62 -13.51
N THR A 51 -2.96 4.31 -13.24
CA THR A 51 -1.67 3.59 -13.16
C THR A 51 -1.73 2.21 -13.82
N GLU A 52 -0.56 1.64 -14.08
CA GLU A 52 -0.46 0.26 -14.55
C GLU A 52 -0.55 -0.77 -13.42
N PHE A 53 -0.57 -0.31 -12.16
CA PHE A 53 -0.68 -1.20 -11.01
C PHE A 53 -2.08 -1.80 -10.93
N ARG A 54 -2.15 -3.14 -10.94
CA ARG A 54 -3.41 -3.89 -10.84
C ARG A 54 -3.55 -4.43 -9.44
N LEU A 55 -4.36 -3.74 -8.64
CA LEU A 55 -4.63 -4.16 -7.26
C LEU A 55 -5.74 -5.22 -7.25
N PRO A 56 -5.50 -6.44 -6.71
CA PRO A 56 -6.52 -7.48 -6.60
C PRO A 56 -7.65 -7.07 -5.66
N GLY A 57 -8.82 -7.71 -5.76
CA GLY A 57 -9.99 -7.36 -4.94
C GLY A 57 -10.02 -7.93 -3.53
N SER A 58 -9.25 -8.99 -3.24
CA SER A 58 -9.23 -9.66 -1.92
C SER A 58 -8.07 -9.17 -1.03
N PRO A 59 -8.26 -8.96 0.28
CA PRO A 59 -7.20 -8.46 1.16
C PRO A 59 -5.89 -9.27 1.14
N PRO A 60 -5.89 -10.62 1.18
CA PRO A 60 -4.64 -11.38 1.13
C PRO A 60 -3.82 -11.11 -0.15
N ALA A 61 -4.49 -11.12 -1.30
CA ALA A 61 -3.84 -10.82 -2.58
C ALA A 61 -3.41 -9.34 -2.70
N MET A 62 -4.10 -8.41 -2.04
CA MET A 62 -3.63 -7.02 -1.95
C MET A 62 -2.35 -6.91 -1.14
N VAL A 63 -2.23 -7.64 -0.01
CA VAL A 63 -1.00 -7.68 0.77
C VAL A 63 0.16 -8.18 -0.08
N GLU A 64 -0.03 -9.26 -0.84
CA GLU A 64 0.98 -9.79 -1.77
C GLU A 64 1.35 -8.73 -2.82
N ALA A 65 0.37 -8.17 -3.53
CA ALA A 65 0.60 -7.18 -4.57
C ALA A 65 1.33 -5.92 -4.07
N PHE A 66 0.96 -5.40 -2.88
CA PHE A 66 1.64 -4.25 -2.29
C PHE A 66 3.03 -4.61 -1.77
N THR A 67 3.20 -5.80 -1.20
CA THR A 67 4.51 -6.30 -0.73
C THR A 67 5.49 -6.36 -1.89
N ASP A 68 5.08 -6.95 -3.00
CA ASP A 68 5.90 -7.06 -4.21
C ASP A 68 6.18 -5.67 -4.81
N TYR A 69 5.15 -4.83 -4.95
CA TYR A 69 5.28 -3.49 -5.53
C TYR A 69 6.20 -2.56 -4.71
N ALA A 70 6.14 -2.67 -3.38
CA ALA A 70 6.93 -1.84 -2.47
C ALA A 70 8.27 -2.46 -2.04
N LYS A 71 8.55 -3.70 -2.45
CA LYS A 71 9.70 -4.51 -1.98
C LYS A 71 9.73 -4.62 -0.46
N ALA A 72 8.57 -4.86 0.15
CA ALA A 72 8.42 -4.91 1.59
C ALA A 72 8.93 -6.22 2.18
N SER A 73 9.41 -6.16 3.42
CA SER A 73 9.72 -7.39 4.18
C SER A 73 8.42 -8.10 4.60
N PRO A 74 8.46 -9.42 4.84
CA PRO A 74 7.29 -10.15 5.31
C PRO A 74 6.64 -9.51 6.55
N GLY A 75 5.33 -9.25 6.47
CA GLY A 75 4.57 -8.65 7.57
C GLY A 75 4.72 -7.13 7.74
N GLN A 76 5.50 -6.46 6.87
CA GLN A 76 5.67 -5.01 6.92
C GLN A 76 4.45 -4.25 6.37
N ILE A 77 3.68 -4.86 5.46
CA ILE A 77 2.41 -4.35 4.95
C ILE A 77 1.26 -5.26 5.41
N GLN A 78 0.15 -4.65 5.81
CA GLN A 78 -1.14 -5.31 6.05
C GLN A 78 -2.25 -4.53 5.35
N VAL A 79 -3.33 -5.19 4.95
CA VAL A 79 -4.50 -4.62 4.27
C VAL A 79 -5.77 -5.10 4.94
#